data_AF-A0A8H3A8Q3-F1
#
_entry.id   AF-A0A8H3A8Q3-F1
#
_cell.length_a   1.000
_cell.length_b   1.000
_cell.length_c   1.000
_cell.angle_alpha   90.00
_cell.angle_beta   90.00
_cell.angle_gamma   90.00
#
_symmetry.space_group_name_H-M   'P 1'
#
loop_
_entity.id
_entity.type
_entity.pdbx_description
1 polymer ?
#
loop_
_entity_poly.entity_id
_entity_poly.type
_entity_poly.pdbx_seq_one_letter_code
_entity_poly.pdbx_strand_id
1 'polypeptide(L)'
;MTSDSGVGRTDDCCPGRGTSSQITSTKDSKTSGFTHGGDLTLQSIDGINFHVRSAVLAVASPVFEDMFLVGTHQPGQIVMMGETSEMLSLMLQFVYPKRTPVISSFDVLEEALHLSDKYQLEGMHQQLRQRLSLTDSPVSVYHDPLGVLRIASAHGFQDEVNLAISISQQQYQINTIDHLLEISEKTPASVSWIKLLAVPLIRNEIISDVMLNFHEPPMRLAGSSFTRALCHICSESHHYGAHHSPPEWQARWARMVLEELKRRPIDEWQHYFGMSYLYEAVSRYDTPIRTPHGDCTCIEKVKFYEYEFLGWSSHVLRCLKSRLESLKVLEALH
;
A
#
# COMPACT_ATOMS: atom_id res chain seq x y z
N MET A 1 62.73 -24.53 -48.82
CA MET A 1 62.24 -25.55 -49.78
C MET A 1 60.80 -25.21 -50.06
N THR A 2 60.62 -24.32 -51.04
CA THR A 2 60.15 -24.63 -52.41
C THR A 2 58.62 -24.70 -52.42
N SER A 3 57.93 -23.60 -52.75
CA SER A 3 57.65 -23.10 -54.12
C SER A 3 56.59 -23.94 -54.82
N ASP A 4 55.40 -23.38 -55.07
CA ASP A 4 55.01 -22.88 -56.41
C ASP A 4 53.58 -22.31 -56.34
N SER A 5 53.32 -21.03 -56.63
CA SER A 5 53.42 -20.27 -57.90
C SER A 5 52.17 -20.40 -58.76
N GLY A 6 51.50 -19.27 -59.03
CA GLY A 6 50.38 -19.20 -59.97
C GLY A 6 49.68 -17.85 -59.97
N VAL A 7 50.25 -16.90 -60.71
CA VAL A 7 49.90 -15.47 -60.81
C VAL A 7 48.78 -15.20 -61.83
N GLY A 8 47.96 -14.17 -61.57
CA GLY A 8 47.22 -13.39 -62.59
C GLY A 8 46.25 -12.42 -61.89
N ARG A 9 46.58 -11.12 -61.75
CA ARG A 9 46.13 -9.99 -62.62
C ARG A 9 44.60 -10.00 -62.84
N THR A 10 43.82 -8.94 -62.64
CA THR A 10 44.04 -7.49 -62.47
C THR A 10 42.67 -6.84 -62.15
N ASP A 11 42.72 -5.64 -61.60
CA ASP A 11 41.79 -4.51 -61.79
C ASP A 11 40.49 -4.36 -60.97
N ASP A 12 40.48 -3.19 -60.31
CA ASP A 12 39.45 -2.16 -60.26
C ASP A 12 38.33 -2.19 -59.21
N CYS A 13 38.62 -1.39 -58.18
CA CYS A 13 37.70 -0.69 -57.29
C CYS A 13 36.57 0.04 -58.03
N CYS A 14 35.33 -0.21 -57.59
CA CYS A 14 34.27 0.79 -57.50
C CYS A 14 33.51 0.60 -56.17
N PRO A 15 33.21 1.67 -55.41
CA PRO A 15 32.50 1.55 -54.14
C PRO A 15 30.98 1.52 -54.38
N GLY A 16 30.36 0.38 -54.08
CA GLY A 16 28.92 0.17 -54.18
C GLY A 16 28.22 0.31 -52.83
N ARG A 17 27.33 1.30 -52.74
CA ARG A 17 26.06 1.35 -51.98
C ARG A 17 26.08 0.94 -50.51
N GLY A 18 25.88 1.95 -49.66
CA GLY A 18 25.40 1.80 -48.30
C GLY A 18 24.12 0.96 -48.23
N THR A 19 24.18 -0.04 -47.36
CA THR A 19 23.07 -0.84 -46.88
C THR A 19 22.20 0.01 -45.95
N SER A 20 20.99 0.36 -46.40
CA SER A 20 19.95 0.87 -45.52
C SER A 20 18.79 -0.12 -45.53
N SER A 21 18.84 -1.06 -44.59
CA SER A 21 17.77 -2.04 -44.36
C SER A 21 17.66 -2.34 -42.86
N GLN A 22 17.21 -1.38 -42.05
CA GLN A 22 16.69 -1.63 -40.69
C GLN A 22 15.73 -0.50 -40.25
N ILE A 23 14.49 -0.47 -40.76
CA ILE A 23 13.40 0.35 -40.16
C ILE A 23 12.05 -0.42 -40.06
N THR A 24 11.88 -1.62 -40.64
CA THR A 24 10.55 -2.26 -40.77
C THR A 24 10.07 -3.15 -39.60
N SER A 25 10.88 -3.43 -38.57
CA SER A 25 10.53 -4.50 -37.62
C SER A 25 9.50 -4.16 -36.53
N THR A 26 9.12 -2.90 -36.32
CA THR A 26 8.20 -2.50 -35.23
C THR A 26 6.76 -2.19 -35.68
N LYS A 27 6.51 -1.96 -36.97
CA LYS A 27 5.16 -1.65 -37.49
C LYS A 27 4.24 -2.87 -37.62
N ASP A 28 4.79 -4.07 -37.84
CA ASP A 28 4.00 -5.24 -38.25
C ASP A 28 3.33 -6.00 -37.08
N SER A 29 3.78 -5.80 -35.84
CA SER A 29 3.18 -6.44 -34.66
C SER A 29 1.81 -5.85 -34.32
N LYS A 30 1.68 -4.51 -34.34
CA LYS A 30 0.50 -3.79 -33.84
C LYS A 30 -0.73 -3.89 -34.75
N THR A 31 -0.52 -4.00 -36.06
CA THR A 31 -1.59 -4.09 -37.08
C THR A 31 -1.88 -5.54 -37.50
N SER A 32 -1.26 -6.53 -36.86
CA SER A 32 -1.34 -7.93 -37.26
C SER A 32 -2.79 -8.42 -37.32
N GLY A 33 -3.27 -8.70 -38.54
CA GLY A 33 -4.64 -9.15 -38.79
C GLY A 33 -5.66 -8.06 -39.12
N PHE A 34 -5.25 -6.78 -39.17
CA PHE A 34 -6.04 -5.61 -39.56
C PHE A 34 -5.42 -4.85 -40.74
N THR A 35 -4.62 -5.51 -41.57
CA THR A 35 -3.92 -4.87 -42.70
C THR A 35 -4.73 -4.88 -44.00
N HIS A 36 -5.70 -5.78 -44.16
CA HIS A 36 -6.51 -5.91 -45.39
C HIS A 36 -7.91 -6.48 -45.08
N GLY A 37 -8.88 -6.25 -45.98
CA GLY A 37 -10.21 -6.88 -45.95
C GLY A 37 -11.29 -6.16 -45.13
N GLY A 38 -11.02 -4.92 -44.70
CA GLY A 38 -12.00 -4.03 -44.08
C GLY A 38 -12.63 -3.06 -45.08
N ASP A 39 -13.86 -2.64 -44.81
CA ASP A 39 -14.58 -1.57 -45.52
C ASP A 39 -14.35 -0.18 -44.91
N LEU A 40 -13.71 -0.13 -43.73
CA LEU A 40 -13.39 1.07 -42.97
C LEU A 40 -11.90 1.09 -42.60
N THR A 41 -11.29 2.27 -42.61
CA THR A 41 -9.93 2.48 -42.10
C THR A 41 -9.96 3.39 -40.88
N LEU A 42 -9.57 2.87 -39.72
CA LEU A 42 -9.33 3.69 -38.52
C LEU A 42 -7.86 4.10 -38.52
N GLN A 43 -7.58 5.39 -38.36
CA GLN A 43 -6.21 5.90 -38.19
C GLN A 43 -6.02 6.33 -36.75
N SER A 44 -5.04 5.75 -36.07
CA SER A 44 -4.64 6.16 -34.72
C SER A 44 -3.96 7.53 -34.72
N ILE A 45 -3.82 8.15 -33.55
CA ILE A 45 -3.19 9.47 -33.41
C ILE A 45 -1.72 9.49 -33.82
N ASP A 46 -1.03 8.35 -33.73
CA ASP A 46 0.34 8.12 -34.19
C ASP A 46 0.43 7.72 -35.68
N GLY A 47 -0.68 7.84 -36.42
CA GLY A 47 -0.72 7.68 -37.88
C GLY A 47 -0.68 6.23 -38.37
N ILE A 48 -1.02 5.26 -37.51
CA ILE A 48 -1.12 3.85 -37.90
C ILE A 48 -2.54 3.54 -38.35
N ASN A 49 -2.66 2.89 -39.50
CA ASN A 49 -3.94 2.55 -40.11
C ASN A 49 -4.35 1.11 -39.75
N PHE A 50 -5.61 0.94 -39.39
CA PHE A 50 -6.27 -0.33 -39.09
C PHE A 50 -7.45 -0.50 -40.03
N HIS A 51 -7.40 -1.53 -40.88
CA HIS A 51 -8.50 -1.91 -41.76
C HIS A 51 -9.44 -2.86 -41.03
N VAL A 52 -10.68 -2.41 -40.83
CA VAL A 52 -11.70 -3.06 -39.99
C VAL A 52 -13.04 -3.13 -40.72
N ARG A 53 -13.96 -3.95 -40.20
CA ARG A 53 -15.32 -4.08 -40.72
C ARG A 53 -16.29 -3.22 -39.91
N SER A 54 -16.88 -2.21 -40.55
CA SER A 54 -17.84 -1.27 -39.95
C SER A 54 -18.99 -2.00 -39.25
N ALA A 55 -19.56 -3.02 -39.90
CA ALA A 55 -20.65 -3.82 -39.36
C ALA A 55 -20.31 -4.52 -38.04
N VAL A 56 -19.09 -5.03 -37.89
CA VAL A 56 -18.68 -5.70 -36.63
C VAL A 56 -18.45 -4.68 -35.52
N LEU A 57 -17.87 -3.52 -35.85
CA LEU A 57 -17.70 -2.43 -34.89
C LEU A 57 -19.05 -1.85 -34.43
N ALA A 58 -20.01 -1.69 -35.33
CA ALA A 58 -21.36 -1.24 -34.99
C ALA A 58 -22.05 -2.20 -34.02
N VAL A 59 -21.95 -3.51 -34.26
CA VAL A 59 -22.52 -4.52 -33.36
C VAL A 59 -21.85 -4.51 -31.97
N ALA A 60 -20.54 -4.24 -31.92
CA ALA A 60 -19.80 -4.25 -30.66
C ALA A 60 -19.98 -2.96 -29.84
N SER A 61 -20.30 -1.84 -30.49
CA SER A 61 -20.32 -0.51 -29.89
C SER A 61 -21.45 0.36 -30.47
N PRO A 62 -22.41 0.76 -29.63
CA PRO A 62 -23.44 1.72 -30.02
C PRO A 62 -22.86 3.05 -30.51
N VAL A 63 -21.73 3.48 -29.94
CA VAL A 63 -21.05 4.73 -30.35
C VAL A 63 -20.57 4.64 -31.80
N PHE A 64 -20.01 3.50 -32.21
CA PHE A 64 -19.63 3.29 -33.60
C PHE A 64 -20.86 3.11 -34.51
N GLU A 65 -21.90 2.43 -34.06
CA GLU A 65 -23.17 2.32 -34.81
C GLU A 65 -23.74 3.71 -35.13
N ASP A 66 -23.90 4.57 -34.11
CA ASP A 66 -24.40 5.93 -34.26
C ASP A 66 -23.49 6.79 -35.14
N MET A 67 -22.17 6.71 -34.94
CA MET A 67 -21.18 7.39 -35.77
C MET A 67 -21.37 7.02 -37.24
N PHE A 68 -21.70 5.76 -37.51
CA PHE A 68 -21.87 5.28 -38.88
C PHE A 68 -23.23 5.60 -39.50
N LEU A 69 -24.28 5.74 -38.67
CA LEU A 69 -25.60 6.16 -39.13
C LEU A 69 -25.65 7.65 -39.49
N VAL A 70 -24.91 8.49 -38.78
CA VAL A 70 -24.89 9.95 -38.98
C VAL A 70 -23.89 10.39 -40.07
N GLY A 71 -22.82 9.62 -40.27
CA GLY A 71 -21.76 9.93 -41.23
C GLY A 71 -22.13 9.62 -42.69
N THR A 72 -21.75 10.49 -43.64
CA THR A 72 -21.76 10.14 -45.07
C THR A 72 -20.59 9.20 -45.37
N HIS A 73 -20.80 7.89 -45.22
CA HIS A 73 -19.79 6.88 -45.52
C HIS A 73 -19.46 6.84 -47.01
N GLN A 74 -18.28 7.34 -47.38
CA GLN A 74 -17.70 7.06 -48.68
C GLN A 74 -16.80 5.81 -48.58
N PRO A 75 -16.79 4.94 -49.61
CA PRO A 75 -15.86 3.82 -49.67
C PRO A 75 -14.41 4.32 -49.56
N GLY A 76 -13.66 3.82 -48.57
CA GLY A 76 -12.27 4.23 -48.34
C GLY A 76 -12.08 5.44 -47.41
N GLN A 77 -13.13 5.88 -46.71
CA GLN A 77 -13.02 6.92 -45.68
C GLN A 77 -12.10 6.49 -44.53
N ILE A 78 -11.19 7.39 -44.15
CA ILE A 78 -10.32 7.26 -42.99
C ILE A 78 -10.97 7.98 -41.81
N VAL A 79 -11.22 7.27 -40.72
CA VAL A 79 -11.71 7.85 -39.46
C VAL A 79 -10.53 8.06 -38.53
N MET A 80 -10.29 9.31 -38.17
CA MET A 80 -9.23 9.69 -37.25
C MET A 80 -9.65 9.40 -35.82
N MET A 81 -8.83 8.65 -35.10
CA MET A 81 -9.01 8.29 -33.69
C MET A 81 -8.07 9.15 -32.83
N GLY A 82 -8.48 9.48 -31.61
CA GLY A 82 -7.65 10.19 -30.63
C GLY A 82 -6.69 9.27 -29.86
N GLU A 83 -6.80 7.97 -30.08
CA GLU A 83 -6.15 6.90 -29.34
C GLU A 83 -4.84 6.50 -30.02
N THR A 84 -3.89 6.02 -29.22
CA THR A 84 -2.64 5.47 -29.72
C THR A 84 -2.87 4.15 -30.46
N SER A 85 -1.97 3.80 -31.38
CA SER A 85 -2.02 2.52 -32.09
C SER A 85 -2.05 1.30 -31.15
N GLU A 86 -1.46 1.42 -29.95
CA GLU A 86 -1.44 0.35 -28.95
C GLU A 86 -2.82 0.13 -28.35
N MET A 87 -3.47 1.17 -27.83
CA MET A 87 -4.81 1.07 -27.25
C MET A 87 -5.87 0.73 -28.29
N LEU A 88 -5.74 1.29 -29.50
CA LEU A 88 -6.64 0.95 -30.59
C LEU A 88 -6.49 -0.52 -31.01
N SER A 89 -5.26 -1.04 -31.09
CA SER A 89 -5.02 -2.46 -31.35
C SER A 89 -5.60 -3.35 -30.23
N LEU A 90 -5.43 -2.95 -28.97
CA LEU A 90 -5.99 -3.67 -27.82
C LEU A 90 -7.53 -3.74 -27.89
N MET A 91 -8.19 -2.60 -28.13
CA MET A 91 -9.64 -2.52 -28.35
C MET A 91 -10.10 -3.45 -29.47
N LEU A 92 -9.42 -3.41 -30.61
CA LEU A 92 -9.76 -4.26 -31.76
C LEU A 92 -9.54 -5.74 -31.47
N GLN A 93 -8.59 -6.13 -30.61
CA GLN A 93 -8.44 -7.51 -30.17
C GLN A 93 -9.60 -8.00 -29.31
N PHE A 94 -10.24 -7.11 -28.54
CA PHE A 94 -11.48 -7.44 -27.82
C PHE A 94 -12.70 -7.55 -28.75
N VAL A 95 -12.79 -6.67 -29.76
CA VAL A 95 -13.90 -6.68 -30.74
C VAL A 95 -13.79 -7.84 -31.73
N TYR A 96 -12.55 -8.20 -32.11
CA TYR A 96 -12.25 -9.29 -33.04
C TYR A 96 -11.42 -10.38 -32.32
N PRO A 97 -12.00 -11.10 -31.35
CA PRO A 97 -11.26 -12.02 -30.50
C PRO A 97 -10.72 -13.20 -31.32
N LYS A 98 -9.43 -13.13 -31.67
CA LYS A 98 -8.65 -14.27 -32.20
C LYS A 98 -7.83 -14.93 -31.09
N ARG A 99 -7.33 -14.12 -30.18
CA ARG A 99 -6.59 -14.51 -28.98
C ARG A 99 -6.98 -13.56 -27.87
N THR A 100 -6.93 -14.08 -26.65
CA THR A 100 -7.14 -13.28 -25.45
C THR A 100 -6.02 -12.23 -25.32
N PRO A 101 -6.34 -10.93 -25.30
CA PRO A 101 -5.33 -9.90 -25.12
C PRO A 101 -4.74 -9.98 -23.70
N VAL A 102 -3.43 -9.74 -23.59
CA VAL A 102 -2.71 -9.71 -22.32
C VAL A 102 -2.60 -8.26 -21.86
N ILE A 103 -3.06 -7.98 -20.65
CA ILE A 103 -2.89 -6.68 -20.01
C ILE A 103 -1.65 -6.75 -19.13
N SER A 104 -0.61 -5.99 -19.48
CA SER A 104 0.71 -6.08 -18.86
C SER A 104 0.88 -5.24 -17.60
N SER A 105 0.07 -4.21 -17.41
CA SER A 105 0.19 -3.28 -16.28
C SER A 105 -1.15 -2.64 -15.90
N PHE A 106 -1.22 -2.08 -14.69
CA PHE A 106 -2.39 -1.35 -14.21
C PHE A 106 -2.66 -0.06 -14.99
N ASP A 107 -1.62 0.62 -15.50
CA ASP A 107 -1.80 1.83 -16.32
C ASP A 107 -2.50 1.51 -17.64
N VAL A 108 -2.09 0.42 -18.30
CA VAL A 108 -2.75 -0.07 -19.52
C VAL A 108 -4.18 -0.52 -19.22
N LEU A 109 -4.42 -1.16 -18.06
CA LEU A 109 -5.76 -1.55 -17.64
C LEU A 109 -6.68 -0.34 -17.46
N GLU A 110 -6.20 0.71 -16.80
CA GLU A 110 -6.95 1.94 -16.54
C GLU A 110 -7.32 2.66 -17.84
N GLU A 111 -6.34 2.82 -18.75
CA GLU A 111 -6.59 3.41 -20.07
C GLU A 111 -7.56 2.55 -20.90
N ALA A 112 -7.43 1.22 -20.85
CA ALA A 112 -8.33 0.29 -21.51
C ALA A 112 -9.76 0.33 -20.93
N LEU A 113 -9.92 0.49 -19.61
CA LEU A 113 -11.24 0.67 -18.98
C LEU A 113 -11.89 1.98 -19.45
N HIS A 114 -11.15 3.09 -19.41
CA HIS A 114 -11.62 4.38 -19.93
C HIS A 114 -12.01 4.28 -21.41
N LEU A 115 -11.22 3.55 -22.21
CA LEU A 115 -11.51 3.31 -23.61
C LEU A 115 -12.80 2.49 -23.81
N SER A 116 -12.99 1.45 -22.98
CA SER A 116 -14.20 0.64 -23.02
C SER A 116 -15.45 1.45 -22.66
N ASP A 117 -15.34 2.39 -21.71
CA ASP A 117 -16.44 3.27 -21.34
C ASP A 117 -16.72 4.30 -22.44
N LYS A 118 -15.67 4.91 -23.01
CA LYS A 118 -15.77 5.90 -24.09
C LYS A 118 -16.52 5.37 -25.31
N TYR A 119 -16.22 4.14 -25.71
CA TYR A 119 -16.87 3.49 -26.86
C TYR A 119 -18.00 2.55 -26.46
N GLN A 120 -18.41 2.52 -25.19
CA GLN A 120 -19.48 1.66 -24.66
C GLN A 120 -19.31 0.18 -25.05
N LEU A 121 -18.08 -0.31 -24.96
CA LEU A 121 -17.70 -1.69 -25.26
C LEU A 121 -17.91 -2.58 -24.02
N GLU A 122 -19.16 -2.91 -23.70
CA GLU A 122 -19.52 -3.69 -22.49
C GLU A 122 -18.77 -5.01 -22.38
N GLY A 123 -18.60 -5.73 -23.50
CA GLY A 123 -17.85 -6.99 -23.52
C GLY A 123 -16.37 -6.83 -23.16
N MET A 124 -15.74 -5.75 -23.64
CA MET A 124 -14.37 -5.40 -23.27
C MET A 124 -14.31 -5.04 -21.78
N HIS A 125 -15.22 -4.19 -21.31
CA HIS A 125 -15.29 -3.76 -19.91
C HIS A 125 -15.40 -4.94 -18.94
N GLN A 126 -16.32 -5.88 -19.21
CA GLN A 126 -16.49 -7.07 -18.39
C GLN A 126 -15.24 -7.97 -18.39
N GLN A 127 -14.62 -8.17 -19.55
CA GLN A 127 -13.40 -8.98 -19.64
C GLN A 127 -12.22 -8.33 -18.93
N LEU A 128 -12.08 -7.00 -18.98
CA LEU A 128 -11.05 -6.26 -18.24
C LEU A 128 -11.27 -6.39 -16.72
N ARG A 129 -12.51 -6.24 -16.25
CA ARG A 129 -12.86 -6.45 -14.83
C ARG A 129 -12.50 -7.87 -14.36
N GLN A 130 -12.79 -8.90 -15.15
CA GLN A 130 -12.44 -10.28 -14.83
C GLN A 130 -10.93 -10.49 -14.65
N ARG A 131 -10.07 -9.72 -15.34
CA ARG A 131 -8.60 -9.82 -15.21
C ARG A 131 -8.10 -9.50 -13.81
N LEU A 132 -8.83 -8.69 -13.04
CA LEU A 132 -8.48 -8.36 -11.66
C LEU A 132 -8.55 -9.58 -10.74
N SER A 133 -9.40 -10.57 -11.05
CA SER A 133 -9.61 -11.76 -10.22
C SER A 133 -8.91 -13.02 -10.74
N LEU A 134 -8.34 -12.99 -11.95
CA LEU A 134 -7.70 -14.16 -12.56
C LEU A 134 -6.27 -14.34 -12.06
N THR A 135 -5.95 -15.51 -11.51
CA THR A 135 -4.63 -15.81 -10.95
C THR A 135 -3.49 -15.63 -11.95
N ASP A 136 -3.68 -16.02 -13.22
CA ASP A 136 -2.64 -15.93 -14.26
C ASP A 136 -2.47 -14.52 -14.84
N SER A 137 -3.28 -13.55 -14.41
CA SER A 137 -3.25 -12.18 -14.91
C SER A 137 -2.16 -11.38 -14.20
N PRO A 138 -1.27 -10.65 -14.92
CA PRO A 138 -0.29 -9.76 -14.29
C PRO A 138 -0.90 -8.69 -13.37
N VAL A 139 -2.14 -8.30 -13.65
CA VAL A 139 -2.91 -7.28 -12.92
C VAL A 139 -3.89 -7.90 -11.91
N SER A 140 -3.59 -9.09 -11.41
CA SER A 140 -4.48 -9.79 -10.48
C SER A 140 -4.31 -9.31 -9.04
N VAL A 141 -5.39 -9.51 -8.27
CA VAL A 141 -5.43 -9.23 -6.83
C VAL A 141 -4.41 -10.06 -6.03
N TYR A 142 -3.98 -11.20 -6.57
CA TYR A 142 -3.00 -12.07 -5.94
C TYR A 142 -1.55 -11.60 -6.14
N HIS A 143 -1.30 -10.82 -7.20
CA HIS A 143 0.02 -10.24 -7.48
C HIS A 143 0.18 -8.86 -6.83
N ASP A 144 -0.81 -8.00 -6.99
CA ASP A 144 -0.79 -6.65 -6.42
C ASP A 144 -2.21 -6.23 -5.99
N PRO A 145 -2.58 -6.52 -4.73
CA PRO A 145 -3.91 -6.18 -4.23
C PRO A 145 -4.11 -4.67 -4.08
N LEU A 146 -3.04 -3.88 -3.87
CA LEU A 146 -3.14 -2.42 -3.74
C LEU A 146 -3.44 -1.76 -5.09
N GLY A 147 -2.79 -2.24 -6.16
CA GLY A 147 -3.10 -1.83 -7.54
C GLY A 147 -4.55 -2.13 -7.93
N VAL A 148 -5.04 -3.33 -7.60
CA VAL A 148 -6.45 -3.70 -7.82
C VAL A 148 -7.38 -2.80 -7.01
N LEU A 149 -7.08 -2.56 -5.73
CA LEU A 149 -7.90 -1.71 -4.87
C LEU A 149 -8.05 -0.30 -5.45
N ARG A 150 -6.97 0.27 -6.00
CA ARG A 150 -6.98 1.58 -6.66
C ARG A 150 -7.93 1.60 -7.87
N ILE A 151 -7.77 0.66 -8.80
CA ILE A 151 -8.58 0.58 -10.02
C ILE A 151 -10.04 0.27 -9.68
N ALA A 152 -10.27 -0.75 -8.86
CA ALA A 152 -11.62 -1.19 -8.49
C ALA A 152 -12.40 -0.09 -7.75
N SER A 153 -11.73 0.68 -6.88
CA SER A 153 -12.37 1.82 -6.20
C SER A 153 -12.69 2.97 -7.15
N ALA A 154 -11.83 3.24 -8.14
CA ALA A 154 -12.06 4.30 -9.13
C ALA A 154 -13.25 3.99 -10.05
N HIS A 155 -13.42 2.72 -10.44
CA HIS A 155 -14.52 2.28 -11.32
C HIS A 155 -15.75 1.73 -10.58
N GLY A 156 -15.74 1.71 -9.24
CA GLY A 156 -16.88 1.27 -8.44
C GLY A 156 -17.13 -0.24 -8.39
N PHE A 157 -16.12 -1.07 -8.67
CA PHE A 157 -16.18 -2.53 -8.67
C PHE A 157 -16.16 -3.09 -7.23
N GLN A 158 -17.31 -3.04 -6.54
CA GLN A 158 -17.41 -3.33 -5.11
C GLN A 158 -16.96 -4.74 -4.71
N ASP A 159 -17.25 -5.75 -5.52
CA ASP A 159 -16.87 -7.14 -5.19
C ASP A 159 -15.35 -7.31 -5.17
N GLU A 160 -14.68 -6.72 -6.18
CA GLU A 160 -13.22 -6.71 -6.30
C GLU A 160 -12.56 -5.82 -5.24
N VAL A 161 -13.19 -4.69 -4.87
CA VAL A 161 -12.74 -3.87 -3.75
C VAL A 161 -12.73 -4.68 -2.46
N ASN A 162 -13.83 -5.38 -2.15
CA ASN A 162 -13.93 -6.19 -0.93
C ASN A 162 -12.91 -7.33 -0.92
N LEU A 163 -12.73 -7.99 -2.07
CA LEU A 163 -11.72 -9.04 -2.23
C LEU A 163 -10.30 -8.49 -2.00
N ALA A 164 -9.97 -7.37 -2.64
CA ALA A 164 -8.66 -6.73 -2.49
C ALA A 164 -8.38 -6.32 -1.05
N ILE A 165 -9.36 -5.70 -0.35
CA ILE A 165 -9.23 -5.35 1.07
C ILE A 165 -8.93 -6.59 1.91
N SER A 166 -9.67 -7.69 1.69
CA SER A 166 -9.50 -8.91 2.49
C SER A 166 -8.10 -9.51 2.33
N ILE A 167 -7.53 -9.48 1.12
CA ILE A 167 -6.19 -9.96 0.82
C ILE A 167 -5.14 -9.00 1.38
N SER A 168 -5.32 -7.69 1.17
CA SER A 168 -4.42 -6.66 1.70
C SER A 168 -4.32 -6.72 3.23
N GLN A 169 -5.42 -6.97 3.95
CA GLN A 169 -5.41 -7.08 5.42
C GLN A 169 -4.63 -8.31 5.91
N GLN A 170 -4.55 -9.37 5.11
CA GLN A 170 -3.75 -10.56 5.44
C GLN A 170 -2.26 -10.33 5.18
N GLN A 171 -1.92 -9.55 4.16
CA GLN A 171 -0.54 -9.27 3.76
C GLN A 171 0.07 -8.10 4.54
N TYR A 172 -0.71 -7.06 4.81
CA TYR A 172 -0.25 -5.80 5.39
C TYR A 172 -0.97 -5.48 6.69
N GLN A 173 -0.19 -5.30 7.74
CA GLN A 173 -0.70 -4.89 9.06
C GLN A 173 -0.50 -3.39 9.27
N ILE A 174 -1.60 -2.66 9.45
CA ILE A 174 -1.61 -1.19 9.59
C ILE A 174 -0.95 -0.68 10.88
N ASN A 175 -0.72 -1.55 11.87
CA ASN A 175 -0.02 -1.20 13.10
C ASN A 175 1.52 -1.33 13.00
N THR A 176 2.03 -1.90 11.90
CA THR A 176 3.45 -2.13 11.70
C THR A 176 4.03 -1.07 10.78
N ILE A 177 5.06 -0.36 11.26
CA ILE A 177 5.71 0.72 10.53
C ILE A 177 6.26 0.24 9.18
N ASP A 178 6.92 -0.92 9.13
CA ASP A 178 7.54 -1.46 7.91
C ASP A 178 6.51 -1.72 6.80
N HIS A 179 5.34 -2.26 7.14
CA HIS A 179 4.26 -2.47 6.18
C HIS A 179 3.68 -1.16 5.65
N LEU A 180 3.59 -0.12 6.49
CA LEU A 180 3.13 1.21 6.06
C LEU A 180 4.14 1.88 5.12
N LEU A 181 5.44 1.67 5.34
CA LEU A 181 6.48 2.14 4.44
C LEU A 181 6.34 1.45 3.08
N GLU A 182 6.18 0.12 3.03
CA GLU A 182 5.97 -0.61 1.78
C GLU A 182 4.70 -0.13 1.04
N ILE A 183 3.60 0.11 1.76
CA ILE A 183 2.38 0.67 1.16
C ILE A 183 2.64 2.07 0.59
N SER A 184 3.40 2.91 1.31
CA SER A 184 3.71 4.27 0.85
C SER A 184 4.56 4.29 -0.42
N GLU A 185 5.48 3.33 -0.56
CA GLU A 185 6.31 3.17 -1.77
C GLU A 185 5.48 2.73 -2.97
N LYS A 186 4.61 1.72 -2.79
CA LYS A 186 3.76 1.19 -3.87
C LYS A 186 2.63 2.15 -4.25
N THR A 187 2.15 2.96 -3.31
CA THR A 187 1.03 3.87 -3.53
C THR A 187 1.31 5.21 -2.86
N PRO A 188 2.02 6.14 -3.54
CA PRO A 188 2.37 7.45 -2.97
C PRO A 188 1.15 8.29 -2.54
N ALA A 189 0.01 8.13 -3.21
CA ALA A 189 -1.24 8.79 -2.84
C ALA A 189 -1.74 8.40 -1.43
N SER A 190 -1.27 7.27 -0.87
CA SER A 190 -1.65 6.81 0.47
C SER A 190 -0.94 7.56 1.60
N VAL A 191 0.18 8.25 1.34
CA VAL A 191 1.02 8.91 2.35
C VAL A 191 0.21 9.84 3.25
N SER A 192 -0.66 10.67 2.65
CA SER A 192 -1.51 11.59 3.41
C SER A 192 -2.47 10.86 4.37
N TRP A 193 -3.04 9.73 3.92
CA TRP A 193 -3.93 8.90 4.73
C TRP A 193 -3.19 8.13 5.82
N ILE A 194 -1.99 7.64 5.54
CA ILE A 194 -1.11 7.01 6.53
C ILE A 194 -0.78 8.00 7.65
N LYS A 195 -0.43 9.24 7.31
CA LYS A 195 -0.17 10.29 8.31
C LYS A 195 -1.41 10.62 9.14
N LEU A 196 -2.58 10.72 8.49
CA LEU A 196 -3.82 11.08 9.17
C LEU A 196 -4.32 9.97 10.11
N LEU A 197 -4.22 8.71 9.70
CA LEU A 197 -4.84 7.58 10.40
C LEU A 197 -3.82 6.70 11.13
N ALA A 198 -2.77 6.26 10.45
CA ALA A 198 -1.86 5.26 11.00
C ALA A 198 -0.92 5.83 12.07
N VAL A 199 -0.39 7.05 11.88
CA VAL A 199 0.47 7.70 12.89
C VAL A 199 -0.21 7.83 14.26
N PRO A 200 -1.43 8.39 14.40
CA PRO A 200 -2.09 8.45 15.70
C PRO A 200 -2.50 7.07 16.23
N LEU A 201 -2.81 6.10 15.37
CA LEU A 201 -3.10 4.72 15.78
C LEU A 201 -1.87 4.06 16.42
N ILE A 202 -0.73 4.04 15.71
CA ILE A 202 0.50 3.42 16.21
C ILE A 202 1.01 4.18 17.44
N ARG A 203 0.91 5.52 17.47
CA ARG A 203 1.21 6.30 18.68
C ARG A 203 0.41 5.79 19.87
N ASN A 204 -0.90 5.63 19.72
CA ASN A 204 -1.76 5.15 20.79
C ASN A 204 -1.46 3.71 21.20
N GLU A 205 -1.10 2.86 20.25
CA GLU A 205 -0.68 1.48 20.49
C GLU A 205 0.62 1.43 21.28
N ILE A 206 1.66 2.15 20.85
CA ILE A 206 2.95 2.24 21.58
C ILE A 206 2.75 2.73 23.02
N ILE A 207 1.97 3.80 23.20
CA ILE A 207 1.73 4.34 24.55
C ILE A 207 0.97 3.31 25.40
N SER A 208 -0.06 2.66 24.84
CA SER A 208 -0.86 1.68 25.57
C SER A 208 -0.06 0.42 25.90
N ASP A 209 0.75 -0.08 24.96
CA ASP A 209 1.62 -1.24 25.13
C ASP A 209 2.66 -0.98 26.23
N VAL A 210 3.40 0.13 26.17
CA VAL A 210 4.40 0.45 27.21
C VAL A 210 3.74 0.67 28.57
N MET A 211 2.59 1.35 28.64
CA MET A 211 1.96 1.70 29.93
C MET A 211 1.18 0.53 30.55
N LEU A 212 0.69 -0.43 29.78
CA LEU A 212 -0.19 -1.49 30.27
C LEU A 212 0.45 -2.90 30.21
N ASN A 213 1.65 -3.05 29.66
CA ASN A 213 2.38 -4.31 29.70
C ASN A 213 3.15 -4.48 31.03
N PHE A 214 2.45 -4.92 32.08
CA PHE A 214 3.02 -5.10 33.42
C PHE A 214 3.93 -6.33 33.56
N HIS A 215 4.04 -7.16 32.52
CA HIS A 215 4.82 -8.40 32.54
C HIS A 215 6.24 -8.20 32.01
N GLU A 216 6.50 -7.10 31.33
CA GLU A 216 7.80 -6.78 30.72
C GLU A 216 8.32 -5.41 31.18
N PRO A 217 9.65 -5.17 31.11
CA PRO A 217 10.17 -3.82 31.35
C PRO A 217 9.58 -2.81 30.33
N PRO A 218 9.30 -1.56 30.72
CA PRO A 218 9.68 -0.93 31.99
C PRO A 218 8.62 -1.04 33.10
N MET A 219 7.41 -1.54 32.81
CA MET A 219 6.31 -1.57 33.78
C MET A 219 6.39 -2.76 34.74
N ARG A 220 7.15 -3.81 34.43
CA ARG A 220 7.44 -4.87 35.41
C ARG A 220 8.23 -4.32 36.60
N LEU A 221 7.62 -4.34 37.79
CA LEU A 221 8.26 -3.86 39.01
C LEU A 221 9.32 -4.84 39.55
N ALA A 222 9.12 -6.15 39.37
CA ALA A 222 10.09 -7.15 39.80
C ALA A 222 11.43 -7.00 39.04
N GLY A 223 12.52 -6.85 39.79
CA GLY A 223 13.85 -6.64 39.21
C GLY A 223 14.12 -5.21 38.74
N SER A 224 13.18 -4.28 38.93
CA SER A 224 13.41 -2.86 38.74
C SER A 224 14.08 -2.23 39.97
N SER A 225 14.63 -1.02 39.83
CA SER A 225 15.12 -0.20 40.94
C SER A 225 14.06 0.02 42.04
N PHE A 226 12.79 -0.05 41.67
CA PHE A 226 11.65 0.21 42.54
C PHE A 226 11.26 -0.99 43.42
N THR A 227 11.82 -2.19 43.20
CA THR A 227 11.48 -3.40 43.97
C THR A 227 11.59 -3.17 45.49
N ARG A 228 12.55 -2.34 45.93
CA ARG A 228 12.80 -2.02 47.35
C ARG A 228 11.70 -1.16 47.99
N ALA A 229 10.92 -0.44 47.20
CA ALA A 229 9.83 0.43 47.66
C ALA A 229 8.49 -0.32 47.84
N LEU A 230 8.42 -1.60 47.45
CA LEU A 230 7.21 -2.41 47.58
C LEU A 230 6.91 -2.74 49.06
N CYS A 231 5.62 -2.83 49.39
CA CYS A 231 5.19 -3.42 50.67
C CYS A 231 5.47 -4.93 50.67
N HIS A 232 5.44 -5.56 51.85
CA HIS A 232 5.71 -7.00 51.98
C HIS A 232 4.79 -7.84 51.08
N ILE A 233 3.49 -7.51 51.07
CA ILE A 233 2.47 -8.21 50.30
C ILE A 233 2.75 -8.15 48.79
N CYS A 234 3.02 -6.95 48.27
CA CYS A 234 3.34 -6.78 46.84
C CYS A 234 4.71 -7.39 46.51
N SER A 235 5.70 -7.23 47.38
CA SER A 235 7.04 -7.80 47.19
C SER A 235 6.99 -9.32 47.05
N GLU A 236 6.31 -10.02 47.96
CA GLU A 236 6.15 -11.48 47.91
C GLU A 236 5.36 -11.93 46.67
N SER A 237 4.25 -11.24 46.37
CA SER A 237 3.41 -11.57 45.21
C SER A 237 4.18 -11.48 43.88
N HIS A 238 5.14 -10.56 43.78
CA HIS A 238 5.94 -10.33 42.57
C HIS A 238 7.31 -11.05 42.57
N HIS A 239 7.83 -11.46 43.73
CA HIS A 239 9.11 -12.17 43.82
C HIS A 239 9.03 -13.60 43.31
N TYR A 240 7.89 -14.27 43.48
CA TYR A 240 7.73 -15.68 43.11
C TYR A 240 7.19 -15.92 41.69
N GLY A 241 7.06 -14.87 40.86
CA GLY A 241 6.65 -14.99 39.46
C GLY A 241 5.23 -15.52 39.23
N ALA A 242 4.45 -15.73 40.30
CA ALA A 242 3.11 -16.34 40.25
C ALA A 242 2.00 -15.35 39.88
N HIS A 243 2.22 -14.04 40.07
CA HIS A 243 1.22 -13.01 39.80
C HIS A 243 1.69 -12.03 38.72
N HIS A 244 1.02 -12.14 37.58
CA HIS A 244 1.15 -11.26 36.43
C HIS A 244 0.43 -9.91 36.62
N SER A 245 -0.53 -9.83 37.54
CA SER A 245 -1.31 -8.61 37.78
C SER A 245 -0.52 -7.56 38.55
N PRO A 246 -0.47 -6.29 38.11
CA PRO A 246 0.24 -5.23 38.83
C PRO A 246 -0.45 -4.90 40.16
N PRO A 247 0.25 -4.26 41.11
CA PRO A 247 -0.40 -3.62 42.25
C PRO A 247 -1.44 -2.60 41.77
N GLU A 248 -2.56 -2.50 42.48
CA GLU A 248 -3.67 -1.63 42.07
C GLU A 248 -3.24 -0.15 41.91
N TRP A 249 -2.35 0.35 42.78
CA TRP A 249 -1.83 1.72 42.66
C TRP A 249 -1.10 1.95 41.33
N GLN A 250 -0.36 0.94 40.85
CA GLN A 250 0.41 1.02 39.62
C GLN A 250 -0.54 1.04 38.42
N ALA A 251 -1.57 0.18 38.43
CA ALA A 251 -2.60 0.17 37.39
C ALA A 251 -3.38 1.49 37.32
N ARG A 252 -3.75 2.05 38.49
CA ARG A 252 -4.42 3.36 38.57
C ARG A 252 -3.55 4.48 38.00
N TRP A 253 -2.29 4.54 38.44
CA TRP A 253 -1.32 5.51 37.90
C TRP A 253 -1.14 5.34 36.40
N ALA A 254 -0.90 4.12 35.91
CA ALA A 254 -0.66 3.85 34.50
C ALA A 254 -1.84 4.28 33.62
N ARG A 255 -3.08 3.99 34.04
CA ARG A 255 -4.29 4.40 33.31
C ARG A 255 -4.46 5.92 33.29
N MET A 256 -4.21 6.59 34.42
CA MET A 256 -4.32 8.04 34.53
C MET A 256 -3.27 8.76 33.69
N VAL A 257 -2.04 8.25 33.67
CA VAL A 257 -0.98 8.76 32.79
C VAL A 257 -1.37 8.53 31.33
N LEU A 258 -1.82 7.33 30.97
CA LEU A 258 -2.26 6.98 29.61
C LEU A 258 -3.34 7.95 29.08
N GLU A 259 -4.32 8.34 29.89
CA GLU A 259 -5.35 9.31 29.52
C GLU A 259 -4.78 10.70 29.18
N GLU A 260 -3.75 11.16 29.91
CA GLU A 260 -3.09 12.43 29.64
C GLU A 260 -2.13 12.35 28.44
N LEU A 261 -1.36 11.27 28.32
CA LEU A 261 -0.41 11.09 27.19
C LEU A 261 -1.13 11.05 25.82
N LYS A 262 -2.38 10.57 25.80
CA LYS A 262 -3.22 10.56 24.60
C LYS A 262 -3.71 11.95 24.18
N ARG A 263 -3.77 12.91 25.12
CA ARG A 263 -4.31 14.27 24.87
C ARG A 263 -3.22 15.33 24.72
N ARG A 264 -2.07 15.14 25.35
CA ARG A 264 -1.04 16.18 25.54
C ARG A 264 0.20 15.96 24.67
N PRO A 265 0.88 17.04 24.24
CA PRO A 265 2.15 16.95 23.52
C PRO A 265 3.27 16.36 24.41
N ILE A 266 4.30 15.80 23.77
CA ILE A 266 5.38 15.04 24.44
C ILE A 266 6.18 15.90 25.44
N ASP A 267 6.26 17.22 25.20
CA ASP A 267 7.02 18.15 26.03
C ASP A 267 6.44 18.33 27.43
N GLU A 268 5.12 18.16 27.57
CA GLU A 268 4.41 18.29 28.85
C GLU A 268 4.45 17.00 29.68
N TRP A 269 4.96 15.89 29.11
CA TRP A 269 4.82 14.58 29.73
C TRP A 269 5.55 14.44 31.06
N GLN A 270 6.65 15.17 31.26
CA GLN A 270 7.51 15.04 32.43
C GLN A 270 6.75 15.23 33.76
N HIS A 271 5.74 16.10 33.78
CA HIS A 271 4.95 16.38 34.98
C HIS A 271 4.19 15.13 35.50
N TYR A 272 3.65 14.32 34.60
CA TYR A 272 2.81 13.15 34.94
C TYR A 272 3.60 11.96 35.49
N PHE A 273 4.92 11.96 35.36
CA PHE A 273 5.81 10.94 35.92
C PHE A 273 6.37 11.35 37.30
N GLY A 274 5.94 12.49 37.84
CA GLY A 274 6.33 12.98 39.16
C GLY A 274 5.50 12.40 40.30
N MET A 275 6.02 12.55 41.53
CA MET A 275 5.37 12.09 42.76
C MET A 275 4.02 12.78 43.02
N SER A 276 3.90 14.08 42.69
CA SER A 276 2.65 14.82 42.86
C SER A 276 1.49 14.18 42.09
N TYR A 277 1.74 13.82 40.82
CA TYR A 277 0.73 13.21 39.96
C TYR A 277 0.44 11.75 40.36
N LEU A 278 1.43 11.02 40.92
CA LEU A 278 1.17 9.70 41.50
C LEU A 278 0.09 9.77 42.60
N TYR A 279 0.23 10.70 43.55
CA TYR A 279 -0.75 10.85 44.62
C TYR A 279 -2.11 11.30 44.11
N GLU A 280 -2.14 12.24 43.16
CA GLU A 280 -3.39 12.67 42.50
C GLU A 280 -4.07 11.49 41.79
N ALA A 281 -3.34 10.72 40.98
CA ALA A 281 -3.85 9.59 40.23
C ALA A 281 -4.42 8.48 41.13
N VAL A 282 -3.78 8.21 42.26
CA VAL A 282 -4.20 7.18 43.21
C VAL A 282 -5.41 7.62 44.03
N SER A 283 -5.43 8.89 44.49
CA SER A 283 -6.48 9.45 45.34
C SER A 283 -7.77 9.81 44.60
N ARG A 284 -7.74 9.84 43.26
CA ARG A 284 -8.92 10.11 42.43
C ARG A 284 -10.10 9.15 42.69
N TYR A 285 -9.82 7.95 43.17
CA TYR A 285 -10.82 6.97 43.57
C TYR A 285 -10.74 6.84 45.09
N ASP A 286 -11.81 7.22 45.79
CA ASP A 286 -11.96 7.15 47.27
C ASP A 286 -12.01 5.71 47.81
N THR A 287 -11.53 4.75 47.02
CA THR A 287 -11.43 3.34 47.37
C THR A 287 -9.99 3.02 47.77
N PRO A 288 -9.79 2.36 48.94
CA PRO A 288 -8.46 1.98 49.39
C PRO A 288 -7.81 1.01 48.39
N ILE A 289 -6.48 1.05 48.32
CA ILE A 289 -5.69 0.21 47.42
C ILE A 289 -5.64 -1.20 48.02
N ARG A 290 -6.36 -2.14 47.42
CA ARG A 290 -6.49 -3.50 47.91
C ARG A 290 -5.61 -4.45 47.11
N THR A 291 -5.14 -5.49 47.78
CA THR A 291 -4.57 -6.68 47.15
C THR A 291 -5.41 -7.90 47.56
N PRO A 292 -5.34 -9.02 46.82
CA PRO A 292 -6.01 -10.26 47.21
C PRO A 292 -5.62 -10.75 48.63
N HIS A 293 -4.48 -10.30 49.15
CA HIS A 293 -3.90 -10.73 50.42
C HIS A 293 -3.94 -9.67 51.53
N GLY A 294 -4.58 -8.51 51.32
CA GLY A 294 -4.71 -7.44 52.32
C GLY A 294 -4.59 -6.02 51.75
N ASP A 295 -4.47 -5.03 52.64
CA ASP A 295 -4.34 -3.62 52.25
C ASP A 295 -2.91 -3.27 51.79
N CYS A 296 -2.80 -2.60 50.64
CA CYS A 296 -1.52 -2.22 50.06
C CYS A 296 -0.97 -0.93 50.67
N THR A 297 0.16 -1.01 51.37
CA THR A 297 0.86 0.18 51.92
C THR A 297 1.98 0.72 51.02
N CYS A 298 2.07 0.29 49.75
CA CYS A 298 3.12 0.75 48.82
C CYS A 298 3.15 2.28 48.69
N ILE A 299 1.99 2.93 48.57
CA ILE A 299 1.93 4.40 48.38
C ILE A 299 2.41 5.18 49.60
N GLU A 300 2.20 4.65 50.80
CA GLU A 300 2.73 5.21 52.04
C GLU A 300 4.26 5.05 52.12
N LYS A 301 4.76 3.87 51.73
CA LYS A 301 6.20 3.58 51.65
C LYS A 301 6.93 4.41 50.61
N VAL A 302 6.31 4.66 49.46
CA VAL A 302 6.90 5.42 48.34
C VAL A 302 7.36 6.82 48.74
N LYS A 303 6.75 7.43 49.77
CA LYS A 303 7.22 8.70 50.37
C LYS A 303 8.69 8.64 50.82
N PHE A 304 9.16 7.48 51.27
CA PHE A 304 10.52 7.27 51.76
C PHE A 304 11.49 6.77 50.68
N TYR A 305 10.98 6.45 49.48
CA TYR A 305 11.72 5.92 48.34
C TYR A 305 11.48 6.76 47.08
N GLU A 306 11.46 8.08 47.25
CA GLU A 306 11.20 9.03 46.17
C GLU A 306 12.22 8.91 45.03
N TYR A 307 13.50 8.73 45.37
CA TYR A 307 14.57 8.58 44.39
C TYR A 307 14.36 7.34 43.51
N GLU A 308 13.98 6.21 44.10
CA GLU A 308 13.71 4.96 43.40
C GLU A 308 12.47 5.06 42.51
N PHE A 309 11.41 5.72 42.99
CA PHE A 309 10.21 5.99 42.19
C PHE A 309 10.54 6.85 40.97
N LEU A 310 11.18 7.99 41.18
CA LEU A 310 11.52 8.94 40.11
C LEU A 310 12.48 8.31 39.11
N GLY A 311 13.43 7.49 39.57
CA GLY A 311 14.34 6.74 38.70
C GLY A 311 13.60 5.75 37.79
N TRP A 312 12.63 5.01 38.35
CA TRP A 312 11.80 4.08 37.59
C TRP A 312 10.84 4.80 36.64
N SER A 313 10.08 5.79 37.11
CA SER A 313 9.11 6.53 36.29
C SER A 313 9.81 7.29 35.15
N SER A 314 10.99 7.86 35.40
CA SER A 314 11.82 8.49 34.37
C SER A 314 12.34 7.48 33.34
N HIS A 315 12.62 6.24 33.75
CA HIS A 315 12.97 5.17 32.82
C HIS A 315 11.79 4.81 31.91
N VAL A 316 10.57 4.70 32.47
CA VAL A 316 9.34 4.49 31.68
C VAL A 316 9.17 5.61 30.64
N LEU A 317 9.30 6.88 31.06
CA LEU A 317 9.22 8.03 30.14
C LEU A 317 10.28 7.97 29.03
N ARG A 318 11.51 7.56 29.34
CA ARG A 318 12.58 7.41 28.36
C ARG A 318 12.27 6.30 27.34
N CYS A 319 11.75 5.17 27.80
CA CYS A 319 11.32 4.07 26.93
C CYS A 319 10.18 4.51 25.98
N LEU A 320 9.19 5.24 26.50
CA LEU A 320 8.12 5.82 25.68
C LEU A 320 8.66 6.73 24.59
N LYS A 321 9.50 7.72 24.96
CA LYS A 321 10.12 8.64 24.00
C LYS A 321 10.91 7.88 22.94
N SER A 322 11.76 6.95 23.35
CA SER A 322 12.57 6.12 22.44
C SER A 322 11.73 5.34 21.42
N ARG A 323 10.63 4.71 21.84
CA ARG A 323 9.76 3.99 20.91
C ARG A 323 9.01 4.92 19.97
N LEU A 324 8.59 6.10 20.45
CA LEU A 324 7.92 7.09 19.60
C LEU A 324 8.85 7.72 18.57
N GLU A 325 10.17 7.74 18.79
CA GLU A 325 11.12 8.20 17.76
C GLU A 325 11.01 7.40 16.45
N SER A 326 10.63 6.12 16.52
CA SER A 326 10.40 5.30 15.31
C SER A 326 9.28 5.84 14.42
N LEU A 327 8.31 6.57 14.99
CA LEU A 327 7.22 7.19 14.23
C LEU A 327 7.65 8.38 13.38
N LYS A 328 8.78 9.02 13.72
CA LYS A 328 9.28 10.18 12.95
C LYS A 328 9.56 9.81 11.50
N VAL A 329 9.88 8.54 11.23
CA VAL A 329 10.06 8.02 9.86
C VAL A 329 8.77 8.15 9.06
N LEU A 330 7.62 7.79 9.64
CA LEU A 330 6.31 7.93 8.99
C LEU A 330 5.88 9.39 8.85
N GLU A 331 6.17 10.22 9.86
CA GLU A 331 5.89 11.66 9.82
C GLU A 331 6.71 12.38 8.72
N ALA A 332 7.91 11.88 8.42
CA ALA A 332 8.82 12.41 7.41
C ALA A 332 8.54 11.93 5.97
N LEU A 333 7.59 11.03 5.75
CA LEU A 333 7.21 10.59 4.39
C LEU A 333 6.74 11.78 3.53
N HIS A 334 7.10 11.81 2.24
CA HIS A 334 6.75 12.90 1.33
C HIS A 334 5.67 12.50 0.33
#